data_AF-A0A1F6EY22-F1
#
_entry.id   AF-A0A1F6EY22-F1
#
_cell.length_a   1.000
_cell.length_b   1.000
_cell.length_c   1.000
_cell.angle_alpha   90.00
_cell.angle_beta   90.00
_cell.angle_gamma   90.00
#
_symmetry.space_group_name_H-M   'P 1'
#
loop_
_entity.id
_entity.type
_entity.pdbx_description
1 polymer ?
#
loop_
_entity_poly.entity_id
_entity_poly.type
_entity_poly.pdbx_seq_one_letter_code
_entity_poly.pdbx_strand_id
1 'polypeptide(L)' 'MMYGLYNDYGWGMGWFGGSIMMIIFWALFIALIVWVVREVGGKHSRSGSQAIDILKERYAKGEISKEEFESKKKDLLT' A
#
# COMPACT_ATOMS: atom_id res chain seq x y z
N MET A 1 -33.48 44.73 24.54
CA MET A 1 -32.01 44.60 24.70
C MET A 1 -31.71 43.19 25.15
N MET A 2 -31.47 42.24 24.22
CA MET A 2 -30.92 40.92 24.58
C MET A 2 -30.40 40.18 23.32
N TYR A 3 -29.47 40.79 22.59
CA TYR A 3 -28.76 40.12 21.48
C TYR A 3 -27.28 40.45 21.59
N GLY A 4 -26.55 39.72 22.45
CA GLY A 4 -25.15 40.07 22.73
C GLY A 4 -24.30 38.97 23.33
N LEU A 5 -24.64 37.69 23.17
CA LEU A 5 -23.84 36.58 23.74
C LEU A 5 -23.76 35.37 22.81
N TYR A 6 -23.55 35.58 21.51
CA TYR A 6 -23.35 34.46 20.57
C TYR A 6 -22.37 34.79 19.44
N ASN A 7 -21.38 35.65 19.68
CA ASN A 7 -20.36 35.97 18.67
C ASN A 7 -18.92 36.05 19.22
N ASP A 8 -18.63 35.36 20.34
CA ASP A 8 -17.27 35.29 20.91
C ASP A 8 -16.60 33.92 20.71
N TYR A 9 -17.05 33.14 19.72
CA TYR A 9 -16.38 31.89 19.28
C TYR A 9 -15.86 31.97 17.83
N GLY A 10 -15.76 33.19 17.28
CA GLY A 10 -15.61 33.41 15.83
C GLY A 10 -14.24 33.81 15.32
N TRP A 11 -13.17 33.84 16.15
CA TRP A 11 -11.88 34.47 15.75
C TRP A 11 -10.63 33.60 16.01
N GLY A 12 -10.77 32.27 15.97
CA GLY A 12 -9.63 31.35 16.05
C GLY A 12 -9.82 29.98 15.42
N MET A 13 -11.07 29.56 15.17
CA MET A 13 -11.40 28.19 14.76
C MET A 13 -11.70 28.03 13.25
N GLY A 14 -11.67 29.10 12.47
CA GLY A 14 -11.96 29.06 11.03
C GLY A 14 -10.77 28.66 10.15
N TRP A 15 -9.56 29.14 10.49
CA TRP A 15 -8.36 28.87 9.70
C TRP A 15 -7.66 27.57 10.10
N PHE A 16 -7.66 27.24 11.39
CA PHE A 16 -7.05 26.01 11.91
C PHE A 16 -8.04 24.84 11.95
N GLY A 17 -9.31 25.06 12.33
CA GLY A 17 -10.28 23.97 12.47
C GLY A 17 -10.66 23.31 11.14
N GLY A 18 -10.87 24.09 10.08
CA GLY A 18 -11.23 23.58 8.76
C GLY A 18 -10.06 22.95 8.00
N SER A 19 -8.87 23.55 8.08
CA SER A 19 -7.68 23.07 7.36
C SER A 19 -7.10 21.79 7.96
N ILE A 20 -7.08 21.68 9.29
CA ILE A 20 -6.63 20.46 9.99
C ILE A 20 -7.55 19.29 9.68
N MET A 21 -8.87 19.48 9.69
CA MET A 21 -9.82 18.42 9.35
C MET A 21 -9.61 17.91 7.92
N MET A 22 -9.31 18.80 6.98
CA MET A 22 -9.00 18.42 5.60
C MET A 22 -7.69 17.62 5.49
N ILE A 23 -6.64 18.01 6.21
CA ILE A 23 -5.37 17.27 6.24
C ILE A 23 -5.57 15.89 6.87
N ILE A 24 -6.31 15.80 7.97
CA ILE A 24 -6.62 14.51 8.63
C ILE A 24 -7.40 13.59 7.68
N PHE A 25 -8.38 14.13 6.95
CA PHE A 25 -9.14 13.38 5.96
C PHE A 25 -8.23 12.79 4.87
N TRP A 26 -7.33 13.60 4.30
CA TRP A 26 -6.35 13.12 3.31
C TRP A 26 -5.35 12.12 3.90
N ALA A 27 -4.89 12.33 5.13
CA ALA A 27 -3.99 11.40 5.82
C ALA A 27 -4.66 10.03 6.04
N LEU A 28 -5.93 10.02 6.47
CA LEU A 28 -6.73 8.80 6.60
C LEU A 28 -6.96 8.11 5.26
N PHE A 29 -7.26 8.88 4.21
CA PHE A 29 -7.45 8.34 2.87
C PHE A 29 -6.19 7.66 2.33
N ILE A 30 -5.03 8.32 2.46
CA ILE A 30 -3.73 7.74 2.08
C ILE A 30 -3.42 6.50 2.93
N ALA A 31 -3.63 6.56 4.24
CA ALA A 31 -3.40 5.42 5.12
C ALA A 31 -4.26 4.21 4.72
N LEU A 32 -5.52 4.44 4.33
CA LEU A 32 -6.42 3.40 3.85
C LEU A 32 -5.94 2.82 2.52
N ILE A 33 -5.51 3.65 1.56
CA ILE A 33 -4.93 3.17 0.31
C ILE A 33 -3.68 2.33 0.59
N VAL A 34 -2.76 2.83 1.43
CA VAL A 34 -1.52 2.10 1.77
C VAL A 34 -1.85 0.78 2.47
N TRP A 35 -2.84 0.74 3.35
CA TRP A 35 -3.28 -0.48 4.01
C TRP A 35 -3.85 -1.49 3.00
N VAL A 36 -4.73 -1.07 2.10
CA VAL A 36 -5.27 -1.92 1.03
C VAL A 36 -4.16 -2.41 0.10
N VAL A 37 -3.25 -1.53 -0.34
CA VAL A 37 -2.13 -1.90 -1.20
C VAL A 37 -1.14 -2.81 -0.46
N ARG A 38 -0.98 -2.68 0.86
CA ARG A 38 -0.13 -3.58 1.64
C ARG A 38 -0.77 -4.95 1.86
N GLU A 39 -2.09 -5.02 2.00
CA GLU A 39 -2.83 -6.27 2.16
C GLU A 39 -2.95 -7.02 0.81
N VAL A 40 -3.26 -6.28 -0.27
CA VAL A 40 -3.41 -6.82 -1.63
C VAL A 40 -2.05 -7.04 -2.31
N GLY A 41 -1.15 -6.07 -2.16
CA GLY A 41 0.22 -6.08 -2.71
C GLY A 41 1.26 -6.74 -1.80
N GLY A 42 0.90 -7.16 -0.58
CA GLY A 42 1.74 -7.95 0.32
C GLY A 42 2.11 -9.34 -0.23
N LYS A 43 1.55 -9.73 -1.38
CA LYS A 43 1.97 -10.91 -2.15
C LYS A 43 3.08 -10.62 -3.17
N HIS A 44 3.45 -9.35 -3.38
CA HIS A 44 4.44 -8.92 -4.38
C HIS A 44 5.79 -8.48 -3.78
N SER A 45 6.00 -8.67 -2.47
CA SER A 45 7.32 -8.53 -1.84
C SER A 45 8.20 -9.78 -2.02
N ARG A 46 7.71 -10.80 -2.73
CA ARG A 46 8.47 -11.99 -3.08
C ARG A 46 8.88 -11.94 -4.55
N SER A 47 9.72 -10.97 -4.91
CA SER A 47 10.49 -11.02 -6.16
C SER A 47 11.12 -12.41 -6.38
N GLY A 48 11.62 -13.04 -5.30
CA GLY A 48 12.12 -14.42 -5.32
C GLY A 48 11.05 -15.50 -5.56
N SER A 49 9.81 -15.35 -5.06
CA SER A 49 8.75 -16.37 -5.31
C SER A 49 8.15 -16.24 -6.70
N GLN A 50 7.97 -15.02 -7.22
CA GLN A 50 7.46 -14.85 -8.58
C GLN A 50 8.41 -15.42 -9.63
N ALA A 51 9.73 -15.24 -9.45
CA ALA A 51 10.72 -15.84 -10.33
C ALA A 51 10.66 -17.38 -10.28
N ILE A 52 10.49 -17.96 -9.08
CA ILE A 52 10.34 -19.41 -8.90
C ILE A 52 9.01 -19.92 -9.47
N ASP A 53 7.92 -19.17 -9.35
CA ASP A 53 6.60 -19.54 -9.84
C ASP A 53 6.55 -19.51 -11.38
N ILE A 54 7.18 -18.51 -12.01
CA ILE A 54 7.38 -18.45 -13.47
C ILE A 54 8.26 -19.62 -13.95
N LEU A 55 9.31 -19.98 -13.20
CA LEU A 55 10.16 -21.14 -13.53
C LEU A 55 9.37 -22.46 -13.46
N LYS A 56 8.54 -22.64 -12.43
CA LYS A 56 7.68 -23.84 -12.30
C LYS A 56 6.68 -23.96 -13.44
N GLU A 57 6.08 -22.86 -13.88
CA GLU A 57 5.11 -22.86 -14.97
C GLU A 57 5.75 -23.35 -16.29
N ARG A 58 6.98 -22.90 -16.59
CA ARG A 58 7.71 -23.35 -17.79
C ARG A 58 8.17 -24.79 -17.70
N TYR A 59 8.56 -25.25 -16.51
CA TYR A 59 8.88 -26.65 -16.27
C TYR A 59 7.66 -27.55 -16.50
N ALA A 60 6.48 -27.13 -16.01
CA ALA A 60 5.24 -27.86 -16.23
C ALA A 60 4.81 -27.89 -17.71
N LYS A 61 5.14 -26.84 -18.47
CA LYS A 61 4.96 -26.82 -19.93
C LYS A 61 6.00 -27.65 -20.70
N GLY A 62 7.05 -28.14 -20.03
CA GLY A 62 8.15 -28.87 -20.66
C GLY A 62 9.08 -27.99 -21.50
N GLU A 63 8.99 -26.67 -21.36
CA GLU A 63 9.83 -25.71 -22.10
C GLU A 63 11.26 -25.64 -21.55
N ILE A 64 11.48 -26.07 -20.31
CA ILE A 64 12.78 -26.11 -19.64
C ILE A 64 13.05 -27.50 -19.07
N SER A 65 14.31 -27.93 -19.08
CA SER A 65 14.70 -29.21 -18.50
C SER A 65 14.81 -29.15 -16.97
N LYS A 66 14.82 -30.31 -16.31
CA LYS A 66 14.99 -30.40 -14.85
C LYS A 66 16.33 -29.81 -14.39
N GLU A 67 17.38 -30.00 -15.18
CA GLU A 67 18.71 -29.47 -14.88
C GLU A 67 18.72 -27.93 -14.91
N GLU A 68 18.07 -27.31 -15.91
CA GLU A 68 17.95 -25.86 -16.02
C GLU A 68 17.12 -25.24 -14.89
N PHE A 69 16.05 -25.93 -14.48
CA PHE A 69 15.22 -25.51 -13.35
C PHE A 69 16.01 -25.49 -12.04
N GLU A 70 16.79 -26.54 -11.76
CA GLU A 70 17.57 -26.62 -10.53
C GLU A 70 18.70 -25.59 -10.47
N SER A 71 19.38 -25.35 -11.60
CA SER A 71 20.42 -24.31 -11.68
C SER A 71 19.86 -22.93 -11.36
N LYS A 72 18.76 -22.52 -12.02
CA LYS A 72 18.15 -21.20 -11.83
C LYS A 72 17.53 -21.04 -10.44
N LYS A 73 16.98 -22.12 -9.87
CA LYS A 73 16.46 -22.10 -8.50
C LYS A 73 17.58 -21.86 -7.48
N LYS A 74 18.76 -22.44 -7.71
CA LYS A 74 19.92 -22.29 -6.81
C LYS A 74 20.50 -20.87 -6.85
N ASP A 75 20.53 -20.27 -8.05
CA ASP A 75 20.96 -18.88 -8.24
C ASP A 75 20.00 -17.87 -7.57
N LEU A 76 18.70 -18.15 -7.56
CA LEU A 76 17.69 -17.28 -6.93
C LEU A 76 17.60 -17.43 -5.40
N LEU A 77 18.18 -18.48 -4.83
CA LEU A 77 18.22 -18.78 -3.40
C LEU A 77 19.55 -18.38 -2.73
N THR A 78 20.53 -17.93 -3.52
CA THR A 78 21.85 -17.45 -3.07
C THR A 78 21.83 -15.94 -2.92
#